data_AF-A0A7L4N8R5-F1
#
_entry.id   AF-A0A7L4N8R5-F1
#
_cell.length_a   1.000
_cell.length_b   1.000
_cell.length_c   1.000
_cell.angle_alpha   90.00
_cell.angle_beta   90.00
_cell.angle_gamma   90.00
#
_symmetry.space_group_name_H-M   'P 1'
#
loop_
_entity.id
_entity.type
_entity.pdbx_description
1 polymer ?
#
loop_
_entity_poly.entity_id
_entity_poly.type
_entity_poly.pdbx_seq_one_letter_code
_entity_poly.pdbx_strand_id
1 'polypeptide(L)'
;GSTDCVCYSTVGISDPVTSALHIIVGDCQPLDVSSVHHNNRFLKYSVSLLGYGFYGDILKDSEKKRWMGPMRYDYSGFKTFLSHHYYEGTISFQPAKHTLGSPRDKDCCRAGCYVCKRSGQQLAEQHKGLGLKHEEEEWKVIKGKFLAINAVNMSCACPRSPKGLSPAAHLADGSADLILVRKCSRLAFLRYLVRHTNQHDQFDFSFVDVYRVRGFQFTSKLAEDSDSSVMDVGKKRFGQFCRDHPACCCHLANSTWNCDGETLDSSAIEVRQVLILMKLFARGIEENCKDEAAYSQSSIEPLL
;
A
#
# COMPACT_ATOMS: atom_id res chain seq x y z
N GLY A 1 11.96 -14.27 -5.21
CA GLY A 1 10.81 -13.78 -5.99
C GLY A 1 11.28 -12.67 -6.92
N SER A 2 10.40 -11.98 -7.64
CA SER A 2 10.83 -10.92 -8.57
C SER A 2 11.10 -9.57 -7.90
N THR A 3 10.57 -9.32 -6.70
CA THR A 3 10.72 -8.05 -5.97
C THR A 3 11.15 -8.23 -4.51
N ASP A 4 10.79 -9.35 -3.88
CA ASP A 4 11.18 -9.74 -2.51
C ASP A 4 11.05 -8.60 -1.48
N CYS A 5 9.95 -7.83 -1.60
CA CYS A 5 9.75 -6.59 -0.87
C CYS A 5 9.69 -6.79 0.65
N VAL A 6 9.14 -7.91 1.13
CA VAL A 6 9.11 -8.23 2.56
C VAL A 6 10.52 -8.38 3.11
N CYS A 7 11.37 -9.18 2.45
CA CYS A 7 12.77 -9.35 2.85
C CYS A 7 13.53 -8.04 2.77
N TYR A 8 13.39 -7.30 1.67
CA TYR A 8 14.10 -6.04 1.47
C TYR A 8 13.66 -4.96 2.48
N SER A 9 12.37 -4.86 2.77
CA SER A 9 11.84 -3.86 3.72
C SER A 9 12.15 -4.19 5.18
N THR A 10 12.49 -5.44 5.50
CA THR A 10 12.74 -5.88 6.88
C THR A 10 14.22 -6.13 7.19
N VAL A 11 15.03 -6.43 6.18
CA VAL A 11 16.46 -6.75 6.31
C VAL A 11 17.35 -5.77 5.53
N GLY A 12 16.79 -5.06 4.53
CA GLY A 12 17.51 -4.09 3.71
C GLY A 12 18.18 -4.72 2.47
N ILE A 13 18.09 -6.04 2.32
CA ILE A 13 18.67 -6.80 1.21
C ILE A 13 17.77 -7.97 0.82
N SER A 14 17.76 -8.31 -0.47
CA SER A 14 17.09 -9.50 -1.01
C SER A 14 18.09 -10.65 -1.15
N ASP A 15 18.63 -11.13 -0.03
CA ASP A 15 19.58 -12.24 0.01
C ASP A 15 19.02 -13.44 0.81
N PRO A 16 18.87 -14.62 0.19
CA PRO A 16 18.34 -15.80 0.87
C PRO A 16 19.27 -16.32 1.97
N VAL A 17 20.59 -16.12 1.87
CA VAL A 17 21.54 -16.56 2.92
C VAL A 17 21.34 -15.74 4.18
N THR A 18 21.27 -14.41 4.06
CA THR A 18 20.96 -13.50 5.17
C THR A 18 19.62 -13.85 5.82
N SER A 19 18.60 -14.15 5.01
CA SER A 19 17.29 -14.59 5.51
C SER A 19 17.39 -15.90 6.30
N ALA A 20 18.14 -16.88 5.81
CA ALA A 20 18.37 -18.14 6.50
C ALA A 20 19.12 -17.95 7.83
N LEU A 21 20.09 -17.03 7.88
CA LEU A 21 20.81 -16.70 9.10
C LEU A 21 19.89 -16.11 10.16
N HIS A 22 18.97 -15.20 9.83
CA HIS A 22 18.00 -14.68 10.80
C HIS A 22 17.06 -15.75 11.34
N ILE A 23 16.70 -16.75 10.51
CA ILE A 23 15.94 -17.92 10.97
C ILE A 23 16.76 -18.74 11.97
N ILE A 24 18.02 -19.04 11.67
CA ILE A 24 18.91 -19.83 12.54
C ILE A 24 19.17 -19.11 13.87
N VAL A 25 19.44 -17.81 13.82
CA VAL A 25 19.69 -16.97 15.01
C VAL A 25 18.41 -16.80 15.84
N GLY A 26 17.23 -16.86 15.21
CA GLY A 26 15.95 -16.67 15.87
C GLY A 26 15.58 -15.20 16.09
N ASP A 27 16.20 -14.28 15.34
CA ASP A 27 15.82 -12.87 15.36
C ASP A 27 14.38 -12.72 14.87
N CYS A 28 13.53 -12.00 15.59
CA CYS A 28 12.15 -11.81 15.21
C CYS A 28 11.65 -10.38 15.36
N GLN A 29 10.86 -9.92 14.39
CA GLN A 29 10.11 -8.66 14.44
C GLN A 29 8.61 -8.95 14.45
N PRO A 30 7.82 -8.19 15.25
CA PRO A 30 6.36 -8.20 15.13
C PRO A 30 5.94 -7.64 13.77
N LEU A 31 4.84 -8.17 13.23
CA LEU A 31 4.29 -7.74 11.95
C LEU A 31 2.76 -7.63 12.03
N ASP A 32 2.26 -6.45 11.69
CA ASP A 32 0.84 -6.18 11.46
C ASP A 32 0.42 -6.68 10.08
N VAL A 33 -0.86 -7.01 9.95
CA VAL A 33 -1.43 -7.42 8.67
C VAL A 33 -2.75 -6.70 8.41
N SER A 34 -3.01 -6.43 7.14
CA SER A 34 -4.30 -5.95 6.65
C SER A 34 -5.22 -7.14 6.40
N SER A 35 -6.34 -7.25 7.13
CA SER A 35 -7.40 -8.20 6.79
C SER A 35 -8.33 -7.59 5.75
N VAL A 36 -8.52 -8.29 4.62
CA VAL A 36 -9.33 -7.85 3.49
C VAL A 36 -10.63 -8.65 3.48
N HIS A 37 -11.74 -7.94 3.38
CA HIS A 37 -13.10 -8.46 3.41
C HIS A 37 -13.91 -7.90 2.25
N HIS A 38 -14.98 -8.60 1.87
CA HIS A 38 -16.01 -8.11 0.97
C HIS A 38 -17.35 -8.62 1.46
N ASN A 39 -18.33 -7.72 1.64
CA ASN A 39 -19.65 -8.04 2.18
C ASN A 39 -19.58 -8.85 3.48
N ASN A 40 -18.78 -8.40 4.45
CA ASN A 40 -18.48 -9.07 5.72
C ASN A 40 -17.87 -10.48 5.61
N ARG A 41 -17.46 -10.91 4.42
CA ARG A 41 -16.73 -12.16 4.22
C ARG A 41 -15.24 -11.90 4.11
N PHE A 42 -14.46 -12.58 4.93
CA PHE A 42 -13.00 -12.59 4.83
C PHE A 42 -12.55 -13.15 3.47
N LEU A 43 -11.66 -12.41 2.82
CA LEU A 43 -11.03 -12.79 1.55
C LEU A 43 -9.59 -13.22 1.76
N LYS A 44 -8.76 -12.34 2.35
CA LYS A 44 -7.32 -12.57 2.47
C LYS A 44 -6.66 -11.67 3.51
N TYR A 45 -5.50 -12.07 3.99
CA TYR A 45 -4.56 -11.17 4.66
C TYR A 45 -3.56 -10.60 3.64
N SER A 46 -3.20 -9.33 3.81
CA SER A 46 -2.08 -8.68 3.13
C SER A 46 -1.03 -8.23 4.14
N VAL A 47 0.23 -8.52 3.86
CA VAL A 47 1.38 -8.21 4.72
C VAL A 47 2.25 -7.07 4.19
N SER A 48 2.14 -6.75 2.89
CA SER A 48 2.97 -5.75 2.24
C SER A 48 2.14 -4.70 1.51
N LEU A 49 1.67 -5.00 0.30
CA LEU A 49 1.01 -4.07 -0.60
C LEU A 49 -0.34 -4.62 -1.05
N LEU A 50 -1.36 -3.81 -0.78
CA LEU A 50 -2.68 -3.92 -1.38
C LEU A 50 -2.89 -2.76 -2.36
N GLY A 51 -2.96 -3.02 -3.66
CA GLY A 51 -3.01 -1.99 -4.71
C GLY A 51 -4.16 -2.17 -5.70
N TYR A 52 -4.96 -1.14 -5.92
CA TYR A 52 -6.03 -1.08 -6.91
C TYR A 52 -5.71 -0.10 -8.03
N GLY A 53 -6.38 -0.27 -9.17
CA GLY A 53 -6.14 0.52 -10.38
C GLY A 53 -4.82 0.13 -11.03
N PHE A 54 -3.92 1.10 -11.25
CA PHE A 54 -2.67 0.90 -11.99
C PHE A 54 -1.90 -0.37 -11.59
N TYR A 55 -1.65 -0.60 -10.30
CA TYR A 55 -0.90 -1.78 -9.84
C TYR A 55 -1.69 -3.09 -9.97
N GLY A 56 -3.01 -3.03 -9.78
CA GLY A 56 -3.90 -4.17 -9.98
C GLY A 56 -3.99 -4.59 -11.44
N ASP A 57 -4.09 -3.62 -12.36
CA ASP A 57 -4.15 -3.85 -13.80
C ASP A 57 -2.85 -4.42 -14.35
N ILE A 58 -1.69 -3.91 -13.88
CA ILE A 58 -0.38 -4.47 -14.21
C ILE A 58 -0.32 -5.94 -13.79
N LEU A 59 -0.70 -6.25 -12.55
CA LEU A 59 -0.67 -7.61 -12.05
C LEU A 59 -1.55 -8.52 -12.91
N LYS A 60 -2.82 -8.15 -13.10
CA LYS A 60 -3.80 -8.91 -13.89
C LYS A 60 -3.32 -9.17 -15.33
N ASP A 61 -2.74 -8.17 -15.98
CA ASP A 61 -2.23 -8.28 -17.34
C ASP A 61 -0.93 -9.12 -17.40
N SER A 62 -0.07 -9.02 -16.39
CA SER A 62 1.20 -9.76 -16.29
C SER A 62 1.01 -11.25 -15.97
N GLU A 63 -0.05 -11.61 -15.24
CA GLU A 63 -0.39 -13.00 -14.92
C GLU A 63 -0.83 -13.79 -16.15
N LYS A 64 -1.44 -13.13 -17.14
CA LYS A 64 -1.74 -13.74 -18.45
C LYS A 64 -0.50 -13.97 -19.31
N LYS A 65 0.66 -13.48 -18.87
CA LYS A 65 1.92 -13.43 -19.63
C LYS A 65 3.08 -14.07 -18.88
N ARG A 66 2.82 -15.09 -18.05
CA ARG A 66 3.87 -15.85 -17.34
C ARG A 66 4.95 -16.41 -18.29
N TRP A 67 4.59 -16.71 -19.53
CA TRP A 67 5.50 -17.21 -20.56
C TRP A 67 6.67 -16.23 -20.89
N MET A 68 6.54 -14.94 -20.59
CA MET A 68 7.61 -13.95 -20.80
C MET A 68 8.62 -13.85 -19.64
N GLY A 69 8.44 -14.62 -18.57
CA GLY A 69 9.28 -14.50 -17.37
C GLY A 69 9.23 -13.08 -16.78
N PRO A 70 10.30 -12.57 -16.16
CA PRO A 70 10.31 -11.26 -15.48
C PRO A 70 9.93 -10.05 -16.36
N MET A 71 10.20 -10.10 -17.67
CA MET A 71 9.88 -9.02 -18.63
C MET A 71 8.38 -8.71 -18.70
N ARG A 72 7.52 -9.65 -18.26
CA ARG A 72 6.08 -9.48 -18.19
C ARG A 72 5.65 -8.24 -17.40
N TYR A 73 6.39 -7.87 -16.36
CA TYR A 73 6.05 -6.71 -15.53
C TYR A 73 6.31 -5.39 -16.24
N ASP A 74 7.45 -5.27 -16.94
CA ASP A 74 7.80 -4.05 -17.66
C ASP A 74 6.87 -3.84 -18.88
N TYR A 75 6.57 -4.92 -19.62
CA TYR A 75 5.61 -4.86 -20.72
C TYR A 75 4.21 -4.45 -20.23
N SER A 76 3.70 -5.12 -19.19
CA SER A 76 2.38 -4.83 -18.64
C SER A 76 2.33 -3.43 -18.03
N GLY A 77 3.40 -3.00 -17.36
CA GLY A 77 3.59 -1.65 -16.83
C GLY A 77 3.50 -0.58 -17.92
N PHE A 78 4.25 -0.74 -19.00
CA PHE A 78 4.22 0.19 -20.13
C PHE A 78 2.84 0.24 -20.79
N LYS A 79 2.22 -0.93 -21.05
CA LYS A 79 0.87 -1.02 -21.62
C LYS A 79 -0.16 -0.31 -20.74
N THR A 80 -0.19 -0.60 -19.44
CA THR A 80 -1.15 0.02 -18.49
C THR A 80 -0.91 1.52 -18.37
N PHE A 81 0.35 1.97 -18.38
CA PHE A 81 0.69 3.40 -18.39
C PHE A 81 0.14 4.14 -19.61
N LEU A 82 0.24 3.54 -20.81
CA LEU A 82 -0.32 4.15 -22.02
C LEU A 82 -1.86 4.24 -21.97
N SER A 83 -2.52 3.18 -21.50
CA SER A 83 -3.97 3.14 -21.32
C SER A 83 -4.48 4.20 -20.34
N HIS A 84 -3.74 4.44 -19.24
CA HIS A 84 -4.02 5.53 -18.29
C HIS A 84 -5.47 5.55 -17.76
N HIS A 85 -6.00 4.37 -17.45
CA HIS A 85 -7.37 4.21 -16.92
C HIS A 85 -7.50 4.80 -15.52
N TYR A 86 -8.68 5.35 -15.22
CA TYR A 86 -9.05 5.86 -13.91
C TYR A 86 -10.32 5.18 -13.41
N TYR A 87 -10.40 5.03 -12.10
CA TYR A 87 -11.48 4.33 -11.42
C TYR A 87 -12.22 5.32 -10.52
N GLU A 88 -13.53 5.44 -10.73
CA GLU A 88 -14.40 6.29 -9.93
C GLU A 88 -14.98 5.49 -8.77
N GLY A 89 -14.98 6.06 -7.57
CA GLY A 89 -15.53 5.41 -6.40
C GLY A 89 -15.45 6.26 -5.13
N THR A 90 -15.93 5.66 -4.05
CA THR A 90 -15.95 6.22 -2.71
C THR A 90 -14.97 5.47 -1.82
N ILE A 91 -14.12 6.22 -1.12
CA ILE A 91 -13.22 5.71 -0.09
C ILE A 91 -13.70 6.24 1.25
N SER A 92 -13.98 5.35 2.19
CA SER A 92 -14.21 5.68 3.59
C SER A 92 -13.02 5.16 4.39
N PHE A 93 -12.44 5.93 5.30
CA PHE A 93 -11.31 5.45 6.10
C PHE A 93 -11.29 6.03 7.50
N GLN A 94 -10.65 5.30 8.41
CA GLN A 94 -10.45 5.68 9.80
C GLN A 94 -8.99 6.11 10.01
N PRO A 95 -8.70 7.40 10.22
CA PRO A 95 -7.34 7.87 10.49
C PRO A 95 -6.81 7.32 11.82
N ALA A 96 -5.56 6.85 11.85
CA ALA A 96 -4.95 6.33 13.07
C ALA A 96 -4.38 7.47 13.94
N LYS A 97 -5.23 8.20 14.66
CA LYS A 97 -4.83 9.43 15.39
C LYS A 97 -3.91 9.15 16.59
N HIS A 98 -4.02 7.96 17.17
CA HIS A 98 -3.26 7.54 18.35
C HIS A 98 -2.00 6.74 18.03
N THR A 99 -1.75 6.46 16.75
CA THR A 99 -0.51 5.82 16.31
C THR A 99 0.60 6.88 16.25
N LEU A 100 1.81 6.50 16.65
CA LEU A 100 2.96 7.40 16.59
C LEU A 100 3.49 7.49 15.16
N GLY A 101 3.89 8.69 14.78
CA GLY A 101 4.51 8.97 13.50
C GLY A 101 3.52 9.29 12.38
N SER A 102 4.09 9.75 11.27
CA SER A 102 3.43 10.19 10.06
C SER A 102 3.98 9.45 8.84
N PRO A 103 3.18 9.23 7.79
CA PRO A 103 3.69 8.72 6.51
C PRO A 103 4.79 9.59 5.89
N ARG A 104 4.91 10.85 6.32
CA ARG A 104 5.93 11.82 5.86
C ARG A 104 7.08 12.02 6.85
N ASP A 105 7.18 11.18 7.88
CA ASP A 105 8.34 11.24 8.78
C ASP A 105 9.63 10.93 8.02
N LYS A 106 10.75 11.44 8.54
CA LYS A 106 12.07 11.20 7.94
C LYS A 106 12.66 9.86 8.38
N ASP A 107 12.26 9.39 9.55
CA ASP A 107 12.78 8.15 10.13
C ASP A 107 12.02 6.95 9.58
N CYS A 108 12.75 5.89 9.24
CA CYS A 108 12.18 4.64 8.74
C CYS A 108 12.19 3.55 9.82
N CYS A 109 11.39 2.51 9.60
CA CYS A 109 11.36 1.37 10.51
C CYS A 109 12.66 0.54 10.41
N ARG A 110 13.47 0.61 11.46
CA ARG A 110 14.79 -0.04 11.56
C ARG A 110 14.87 -1.07 12.67
N ALA A 111 16.01 -1.75 12.77
CA ALA A 111 16.33 -2.64 13.89
C ALA A 111 16.08 -1.92 15.22
N GLY A 112 15.27 -2.54 16.09
CA GLY A 112 14.94 -1.98 17.40
C GLY A 112 13.99 -0.77 17.41
N CYS A 113 13.24 -0.54 16.33
CA CYS A 113 12.29 0.57 16.17
C CYS A 113 11.43 0.85 17.43
N TYR A 114 11.50 2.09 17.93
CA TYR A 114 10.77 2.53 19.11
C TYR A 114 9.24 2.51 18.91
N VAL A 115 8.75 2.92 17.73
CA VAL A 115 7.31 2.96 17.41
C VAL A 115 6.69 1.56 17.51
N CYS A 116 7.30 0.58 16.84
CA CYS A 116 6.86 -0.83 16.88
C CYS A 116 6.91 -1.41 18.30
N LYS A 117 7.98 -1.13 19.06
CA LYS A 117 8.12 -1.60 20.45
C LYS A 117 7.02 -1.03 21.35
N ARG A 118 6.74 0.27 21.25
CA ARG A 118 5.73 0.95 22.07
C ARG A 118 4.31 0.48 21.74
N SER A 119 4.00 0.30 20.45
CA SER A 119 2.72 -0.27 20.01
C SER A 119 2.49 -1.67 20.61
N GLY A 120 3.51 -2.54 20.58
CA GLY A 120 3.42 -3.87 21.20
C GLY A 120 3.22 -3.84 22.72
N GLN A 121 3.83 -2.89 23.43
CA GLN A 121 3.59 -2.69 24.87
C GLN A 121 2.16 -2.25 25.15
N GLN A 122 1.64 -1.29 24.38
CA GLN A 122 0.26 -0.82 24.52
C GLN A 122 -0.76 -1.95 24.29
N LEU A 123 -0.54 -2.79 23.28
CA LEU A 123 -1.40 -3.94 23.03
C LEU A 123 -1.38 -4.94 24.22
N ALA A 124 -0.20 -5.19 24.80
CA ALA A 124 -0.06 -6.06 25.97
C ALA A 124 -0.76 -5.47 27.21
N GLU A 125 -0.76 -4.15 27.37
CA GLU A 125 -1.49 -3.44 28.44
C GLU A 125 -3.02 -3.52 28.23
N GLN A 126 -3.49 -3.36 27.00
CA GLN A 126 -4.91 -3.53 26.66
C GLN A 126 -5.41 -4.95 26.98
N HIS A 127 -4.64 -5.97 26.61
CA HIS A 127 -4.97 -7.37 26.91
C HIS A 127 -5.03 -7.67 28.41
N LYS A 128 -4.34 -6.88 29.24
CA LYS A 128 -4.35 -7.00 30.71
C LYS A 128 -5.54 -6.28 31.38
N GLY A 129 -6.50 -5.77 30.60
CA GLY A 129 -7.76 -5.23 31.12
C GLY A 129 -7.68 -3.77 31.59
N LEU A 130 -6.58 -3.06 31.34
CA LEU A 130 -6.50 -1.61 31.48
C LEU A 130 -7.17 -0.98 30.26
N GLY A 131 -8.51 -0.94 30.29
CA GLY A 131 -9.36 -0.51 29.18
C GLY A 131 -8.97 0.87 28.64
N LEU A 132 -8.21 0.89 27.54
CA LEU A 132 -8.12 2.06 26.69
C LEU A 132 -9.51 2.26 26.07
N LYS A 133 -10.17 3.37 26.42
CA LYS A 133 -11.39 3.79 25.76
C LYS A 133 -11.09 3.87 24.26
N HIS A 134 -11.69 2.97 23.49
CA HIS A 134 -11.67 3.08 22.04
C HIS A 134 -12.63 4.22 21.71
N GLU A 135 -12.12 5.45 21.64
CA GLU A 135 -12.88 6.52 21.03
C GLU A 135 -13.20 6.07 19.61
N GLU A 136 -14.49 6.05 19.25
CA GLU A 136 -14.91 5.76 17.87
C GLU A 136 -14.33 6.86 16.99
N GLU A 137 -13.20 6.59 16.36
CA GLU A 137 -12.55 7.56 15.49
C GLU A 137 -13.45 7.79 14.26
N GLU A 138 -13.78 9.05 14.03
CA GLU A 138 -14.64 9.48 12.93
C GLU A 138 -14.10 9.00 11.57
N TRP A 139 -14.96 8.31 10.82
CA TRP A 139 -14.69 7.91 9.45
C TRP A 139 -14.68 9.13 8.53
N LYS A 140 -13.62 9.26 7.73
CA LYS A 140 -13.53 10.27 6.67
C LYS A 140 -13.95 9.65 5.35
N VAL A 141 -14.67 10.41 4.54
CA VAL A 141 -15.16 9.97 3.23
C VAL A 141 -14.55 10.84 2.12
N ILE A 142 -13.99 10.18 1.11
CA ILE A 142 -13.43 10.81 -0.08
C ILE A 142 -14.07 10.16 -1.30
N LYS A 143 -14.75 10.96 -2.12
CA LYS A 143 -15.22 10.56 -3.45
C LYS A 143 -14.27 11.10 -4.50
N GLY A 144 -14.03 10.33 -5.56
CA GLY A 144 -13.14 10.80 -6.62
C GLY A 144 -12.86 9.80 -7.72
N LYS A 145 -11.94 10.20 -8.59
CA LYS A 145 -11.37 9.39 -9.68
C LYS A 145 -9.90 9.13 -9.37
N PHE A 146 -9.53 7.86 -9.32
CA PHE A 146 -8.22 7.41 -8.88
C PHE A 146 -7.51 6.65 -10.00
N LEU A 147 -6.24 6.95 -10.23
CA LEU A 147 -5.34 6.13 -11.05
C LEU A 147 -4.87 4.92 -10.24
N ALA A 148 -4.61 5.11 -8.94
CA ALA A 148 -4.24 4.05 -8.02
C ALA A 148 -4.72 4.34 -6.60
N ILE A 149 -5.08 3.27 -5.89
CA ILE A 149 -5.34 3.28 -4.44
C ILE A 149 -4.44 2.21 -3.85
N ASN A 150 -3.49 2.59 -3.01
CA ASN A 150 -2.56 1.62 -2.40
C ASN A 150 -2.68 1.71 -0.88
N ALA A 151 -2.68 0.57 -0.21
CA ALA A 151 -2.49 0.46 1.22
C ALA A 151 -1.23 -0.38 1.46
N VAL A 152 -0.32 0.13 2.29
CA VAL A 152 0.93 -0.56 2.61
C VAL A 152 1.13 -0.70 4.11
N ASN A 153 1.51 -1.91 4.53
CA ASN A 153 1.79 -2.27 5.93
C ASN A 153 3.28 -2.15 6.29
N MET A 154 4.12 -1.81 5.31
CA MET A 154 5.55 -1.65 5.46
C MET A 154 6.04 -0.72 4.34
N SER A 155 7.33 -0.43 4.29
CA SER A 155 7.85 0.47 3.26
C SER A 155 7.60 -0.02 1.84
N CYS A 156 7.52 -1.34 1.65
CA CYS A 156 7.43 -1.99 0.34
C CYS A 156 8.62 -1.62 -0.55
N ALA A 157 9.77 -1.43 0.08
CA ALA A 157 11.03 -1.18 -0.59
C ALA A 157 11.52 -2.43 -1.33
N CYS A 158 12.19 -2.20 -2.45
CA CYS A 158 12.86 -3.23 -3.23
C CYS A 158 13.99 -2.61 -4.06
N PRO A 159 14.84 -3.40 -4.73
CA PRO A 159 15.93 -2.85 -5.53
C PRO A 159 15.50 -1.84 -6.62
N ARG A 160 14.24 -1.93 -7.11
CA ARG A 160 13.68 -0.98 -8.09
C ARG A 160 13.10 0.29 -7.45
N SER A 161 12.75 0.24 -6.17
CA SER A 161 12.24 1.37 -5.39
C SER A 161 12.85 1.32 -3.99
N PRO A 162 14.07 1.87 -3.81
CA PRO A 162 14.85 1.66 -2.59
C PRO A 162 14.21 2.19 -1.32
N LYS A 163 13.38 3.25 -1.42
CA LYS A 163 12.57 3.74 -0.29
C LYS A 163 11.17 3.12 -0.20
N GLY A 164 10.77 2.38 -1.23
CA GLY A 164 9.45 1.78 -1.34
C GLY A 164 8.33 2.78 -1.56
N LEU A 165 7.08 2.31 -1.36
CA LEU A 165 5.86 3.10 -1.56
C LEU A 165 5.44 3.91 -0.32
N SER A 166 5.93 3.58 0.88
CA SER A 166 5.82 4.46 2.05
C SER A 166 7.05 4.36 2.97
N PRO A 167 8.04 5.25 2.85
CA PRO A 167 9.35 5.06 3.48
C PRO A 167 9.29 5.05 5.02
N ALA A 168 8.31 5.75 5.58
CA ALA A 168 8.09 5.89 7.02
C ALA A 168 7.02 4.90 7.58
N ALA A 169 6.62 3.89 6.80
CA ALA A 169 5.72 2.85 7.28
C ALA A 169 6.45 1.93 8.28
N HIS A 170 5.77 1.61 9.37
CA HIS A 170 6.28 0.74 10.43
C HIS A 170 5.67 -0.65 10.35
N LEU A 171 6.43 -1.67 10.76
CA LEU A 171 5.99 -3.06 10.68
C LEU A 171 4.87 -3.42 11.67
N ALA A 172 4.76 -2.70 12.80
CA ALA A 172 3.92 -3.10 13.93
C ALA A 172 3.36 -1.90 14.72
N ASP A 173 2.89 -0.85 14.06
CA ASP A 173 2.35 0.36 14.70
C ASP A 173 0.80 0.40 14.78
N GLY A 174 0.16 -0.70 14.39
CA GLY A 174 -1.28 -0.89 14.31
C GLY A 174 -1.95 -0.13 13.18
N SER A 175 -1.20 0.25 12.15
CA SER A 175 -1.69 1.07 11.06
C SER A 175 -1.19 0.60 9.69
N ALA A 176 -1.75 1.17 8.63
CA ALA A 176 -1.20 1.12 7.29
C ALA A 176 -1.26 2.51 6.66
N ASP A 177 -0.40 2.74 5.67
CA ASP A 177 -0.40 3.98 4.92
C ASP A 177 -1.25 3.81 3.64
N LEU A 178 -2.37 4.54 3.59
CA LEU A 178 -3.29 4.63 2.47
C LEU A 178 -2.88 5.78 1.54
N ILE A 179 -2.44 5.44 0.34
CA ILE A 179 -1.93 6.34 -0.69
C ILE A 179 -2.94 6.42 -1.83
N LEU A 180 -3.49 7.61 -2.05
CA LEU A 180 -4.49 7.89 -3.08
C LEU A 180 -3.85 8.69 -4.21
N VAL A 181 -3.76 8.09 -5.40
CA VAL A 181 -3.29 8.79 -6.60
C VAL A 181 -4.50 9.19 -7.43
N ARG A 182 -4.87 10.46 -7.36
CA ARG A 182 -6.02 11.03 -8.09
C ARG A 182 -5.72 11.16 -9.58
N LYS A 183 -6.78 11.33 -10.37
CA LYS A 183 -6.70 11.63 -11.81
C LYS A 183 -5.75 12.81 -12.06
N CYS A 184 -4.68 12.55 -12.81
CA CYS A 184 -3.73 13.55 -13.29
C CYS A 184 -3.32 13.26 -14.75
N SER A 185 -2.49 14.13 -15.34
CA SER A 185 -1.98 13.92 -16.71
C SER A 185 -0.98 12.75 -16.75
N ARG A 186 -0.78 12.14 -17.93
CA ARG A 186 0.20 11.06 -18.13
C ARG A 186 1.62 11.47 -17.72
N LEU A 187 2.03 12.69 -18.06
CA LEU A 187 3.34 13.21 -17.69
C LEU A 187 3.47 13.42 -16.17
N ALA A 188 2.42 13.92 -15.51
CA ALA A 188 2.41 14.05 -14.05
C ALA A 188 2.51 12.68 -13.37
N PHE A 189 1.76 11.69 -13.88
CA PHE A 189 1.82 10.32 -13.37
C PHE A 189 3.18 9.65 -13.65
N LEU A 190 3.79 9.87 -14.81
CA LEU A 190 5.14 9.40 -15.10
C LEU A 190 6.17 9.98 -14.11
N ARG A 191 6.08 11.29 -13.82
CA ARG A 191 6.91 11.94 -12.81
C ARG A 191 6.72 11.31 -11.43
N TYR A 192 5.49 10.94 -11.08
CA TYR A 192 5.19 10.19 -9.85
C TYR A 192 5.83 8.79 -9.86
N LEU A 193 5.75 8.04 -10.98
CA LEU A 193 6.38 6.72 -11.07
C LEU A 193 7.92 6.79 -10.95
N VAL A 194 8.54 7.79 -11.60
CA VAL A 194 9.99 8.05 -11.51
C VAL A 194 10.40 8.53 -10.11
N ARG A 195 9.47 9.14 -9.34
CA ARG A 195 9.75 9.57 -7.97
C ARG A 195 10.14 8.42 -7.05
N HIS A 196 9.58 7.23 -7.27
CA HIS A 196 9.89 6.01 -6.51
C HIS A 196 11.32 5.48 -6.69
N THR A 197 12.07 6.00 -7.68
CA THR A 197 13.44 5.58 -7.98
C THR A 197 14.50 6.57 -7.46
N ASN A 198 14.10 7.62 -6.74
CA ASN A 198 15.01 8.64 -6.23
C ASN A 198 14.76 8.93 -4.74
N GLN A 199 15.41 9.97 -4.20
CA GLN A 199 15.44 10.26 -2.77
C GLN A 199 14.41 11.31 -2.32
N HIS A 200 13.66 11.93 -3.25
CA HIS A 200 12.70 12.98 -2.94
C HIS A 200 11.40 12.42 -2.32
N ASP A 201 10.63 13.29 -1.66
CA ASP A 201 9.32 12.93 -1.09
C ASP A 201 8.37 12.43 -2.20
N GLN A 202 7.94 11.18 -2.10
CA GLN A 202 7.04 10.56 -3.07
C GLN A 202 5.59 11.03 -3.03
N PHE A 203 5.22 11.73 -1.97
CA PHE A 203 3.90 12.28 -1.76
C PHE A 203 3.82 13.77 -2.12
N ASP A 204 4.94 14.40 -2.50
CA ASP A 204 4.99 15.80 -2.91
C ASP A 204 4.46 16.01 -4.35
N PHE A 205 3.16 15.77 -4.50
CA PHE A 205 2.37 16.02 -5.70
C PHE A 205 0.94 16.41 -5.29
N SER A 206 0.35 17.41 -5.95
CA SER A 206 -1.02 17.88 -5.64
C SER A 206 -2.13 16.87 -5.91
N PHE A 207 -1.81 15.78 -6.61
CA PHE A 207 -2.74 14.69 -6.92
C PHE A 207 -2.48 13.42 -6.10
N VAL A 208 -1.58 13.48 -5.11
CA VAL A 208 -1.25 12.35 -4.23
C VAL A 208 -1.59 12.72 -2.79
N ASP A 209 -2.55 12.00 -2.22
CA ASP A 209 -2.85 12.09 -0.79
C ASP A 209 -2.30 10.85 -0.08
N VAL A 210 -1.80 10.99 1.15
CA VAL A 210 -1.37 9.87 2.00
C VAL A 210 -1.96 10.02 3.40
N TYR A 211 -2.52 8.93 3.93
CA TYR A 211 -3.15 8.88 5.24
C TYR A 211 -2.70 7.63 5.99
N ARG A 212 -2.32 7.78 7.26
CA ARG A 212 -2.15 6.64 8.16
C ARG A 212 -3.50 6.22 8.70
N VAL A 213 -3.87 4.96 8.51
CA VAL A 213 -5.24 4.46 8.76
C VAL A 213 -5.25 3.15 9.54
N ARG A 214 -6.31 2.94 10.34
CA ARG A 214 -6.61 1.65 10.99
C ARG A 214 -7.50 0.74 10.14
N GLY A 215 -8.18 1.32 9.17
CA GLY A 215 -9.01 0.61 8.24
C GLY A 215 -9.56 1.55 7.17
N PHE A 216 -9.96 0.97 6.05
CA PHE A 216 -10.63 1.70 4.99
C PHE A 216 -11.57 0.77 4.22
N GLN A 217 -12.55 1.38 3.56
CA GLN A 217 -13.44 0.73 2.62
C GLN A 217 -13.33 1.46 1.29
N PHE A 218 -13.31 0.71 0.21
CA PHE A 218 -13.48 1.26 -1.13
C PHE A 218 -14.66 0.60 -1.81
N THR A 219 -15.51 1.43 -2.42
CA THR A 219 -16.61 1.00 -3.26
C THR A 219 -16.47 1.67 -4.61
N SER A 220 -16.36 0.85 -5.67
CA SER A 220 -16.40 1.36 -7.03
C SER A 220 -17.79 1.90 -7.35
N LYS A 221 -17.88 2.98 -8.11
CA LYS A 221 -19.16 3.53 -8.59
C LYS A 221 -20.04 2.49 -9.29
N LEU A 222 -19.43 1.54 -10.01
CA LEU A 222 -20.16 0.46 -10.68
C LEU A 222 -20.87 -0.47 -9.70
N ALA A 223 -20.26 -0.73 -8.53
CA ALA A 223 -20.88 -1.52 -7.47
C ALA A 223 -22.02 -0.75 -6.78
N GLU A 224 -21.86 0.57 -6.60
CA GLU A 224 -22.93 1.44 -6.09
C GLU A 224 -24.15 1.44 -7.03
N ASP A 225 -23.92 1.48 -8.35
CA ASP A 225 -24.96 1.47 -9.37
C ASP A 225 -25.66 0.09 -9.48
N SER A 226 -24.93 -1.02 -9.27
CA SER A 226 -25.54 -2.35 -9.30
C SER A 226 -26.49 -2.61 -8.14
N ASP A 227 -26.13 -2.20 -6.92
CA ASP A 227 -26.95 -2.40 -5.72
C ASP A 227 -28.20 -1.50 -5.71
N SER A 228 -28.14 -0.35 -6.37
CA SER A 228 -29.27 0.59 -6.51
C SER A 228 -30.23 0.24 -7.68
N SER A 229 -29.86 -0.68 -8.57
CA SER A 229 -30.58 -0.96 -9.82
C SER A 229 -31.82 -1.89 -9.71
N VAL A 230 -32.30 -2.20 -8.50
CA VAL A 230 -33.50 -3.04 -8.30
C VAL A 230 -34.82 -2.31 -8.68
N MET A 231 -34.80 -1.02 -9.06
CA MET A 231 -36.03 -0.25 -9.32
C MET A 231 -36.18 0.47 -10.68
N ASP A 232 -35.29 0.33 -11.67
CA ASP A 232 -35.51 1.04 -12.95
C ASP A 232 -35.19 0.21 -14.21
N VAL A 233 -36.21 -0.51 -14.70
CA VAL A 233 -36.18 -1.34 -15.91
C VAL A 233 -36.27 -0.49 -17.20
N GLY A 234 -36.41 0.84 -17.11
CA GLY A 234 -36.75 1.70 -18.25
C GLY A 234 -35.60 2.19 -19.15
N LYS A 235 -34.33 2.18 -18.70
CA LYS A 235 -33.23 2.88 -19.42
C LYS A 235 -32.24 2.00 -20.19
N LYS A 236 -32.53 0.70 -20.38
CA LYS A 236 -31.59 -0.26 -21.00
C LYS A 236 -31.28 -0.08 -22.50
N ARG A 237 -31.87 0.89 -23.23
CA ARG A 237 -31.71 0.98 -24.69
C ARG A 237 -30.70 2.01 -25.22
N PHE A 238 -30.30 3.02 -24.44
CA PHE A 238 -29.35 4.05 -24.93
C PHE A 238 -27.90 3.86 -24.49
N GLY A 239 -27.62 3.04 -23.47
CA GLY A 239 -26.25 2.75 -23.00
C GLY A 239 -25.48 1.72 -23.83
N GLN A 240 -26.08 1.16 -24.88
CA GLN A 240 -25.50 0.07 -25.67
C GLN A 240 -24.53 0.57 -26.75
N PHE A 241 -24.71 1.78 -27.29
CA PHE A 241 -23.94 2.28 -28.44
C PHE A 241 -22.51 2.74 -28.12
N CYS A 242 -22.18 2.98 -26.84
CA CYS A 242 -20.82 3.34 -26.44
C CYS A 242 -19.93 2.13 -26.12
N ARG A 243 -20.48 0.90 -26.13
CA ARG A 243 -19.74 -0.31 -25.74
C ARG A 243 -18.64 -0.74 -26.73
N ASP A 244 -18.75 -0.33 -27.99
CA ASP A 244 -17.91 -0.85 -29.08
C ASP A 244 -16.89 0.17 -29.64
N HIS A 245 -16.72 1.35 -29.01
CA HIS A 245 -15.77 2.34 -29.49
C HIS A 245 -14.43 2.27 -28.73
N PRO A 246 -13.30 1.93 -29.37
CA PRO A 246 -11.98 1.78 -28.71
C PRO A 246 -11.37 3.07 -28.14
N ALA A 247 -12.05 4.21 -28.27
CA ALA A 247 -11.66 5.51 -27.72
C ALA A 247 -12.58 5.97 -26.58
N CYS A 248 -13.69 5.27 -26.34
CA CYS A 248 -14.57 5.57 -25.22
C CYS A 248 -13.97 4.94 -23.95
N CYS A 249 -13.60 5.78 -22.98
CA CYS A 249 -13.19 5.35 -21.63
C CYS A 249 -14.35 4.76 -20.80
N CYS A 250 -15.44 4.35 -21.46
CA CYS A 250 -16.63 3.74 -20.88
C CYS A 250 -16.58 2.20 -20.91
N HIS A 251 -15.45 1.61 -21.30
CA HIS A 251 -15.20 0.20 -21.03
C HIS A 251 -15.36 -0.05 -19.53
N LEU A 252 -16.26 -0.98 -19.21
CA LEU A 252 -16.49 -1.55 -17.89
C LEU A 252 -15.22 -2.29 -17.44
N ALA A 253 -14.19 -1.54 -17.02
CA ALA A 253 -12.97 -2.12 -16.51
C ALA A 253 -13.27 -2.65 -15.11
N ASN A 254 -13.66 -3.92 -15.01
CA ASN A 254 -13.51 -4.67 -13.77
C ASN A 254 -12.01 -4.70 -13.45
N SER A 255 -11.54 -3.72 -12.69
CA SER A 255 -10.20 -3.75 -12.11
C SER A 255 -10.18 -4.64 -10.89
N THR A 256 -9.01 -5.21 -10.68
CA THR A 256 -8.72 -6.18 -9.63
C THR A 256 -7.80 -5.53 -8.63
N TRP A 257 -7.83 -5.99 -7.38
CA TRP A 257 -6.79 -5.63 -6.43
C TRP A 257 -5.58 -6.54 -6.62
N ASN A 258 -4.40 -5.97 -6.52
CA ASN A 258 -3.17 -6.67 -6.20
C ASN A 258 -3.08 -6.78 -4.67
N CYS A 259 -3.03 -8.00 -4.14
CA CYS A 259 -2.83 -8.32 -2.74
C CYS A 259 -1.55 -9.14 -2.60
N ASP A 260 -0.44 -8.49 -2.25
CA ASP A 260 0.91 -9.08 -2.14
C ASP A 260 1.38 -9.88 -3.36
N GLY A 261 1.00 -9.44 -4.57
CA GLY A 261 1.34 -10.12 -5.82
C GLY A 261 0.29 -11.14 -6.29
N GLU A 262 -0.84 -11.26 -5.62
CA GLU A 262 -1.98 -12.06 -6.06
C GLU A 262 -3.20 -11.21 -6.39
N THR A 263 -4.03 -11.67 -7.33
CA THR A 263 -5.23 -10.93 -7.78
C THR A 263 -6.43 -11.20 -6.89
N LEU A 264 -7.16 -10.16 -6.49
CA LEU A 264 -8.51 -10.25 -5.93
C LEU A 264 -9.52 -9.64 -6.90
N ASP A 265 -10.56 -10.42 -7.22
CA ASP A 265 -11.54 -10.04 -8.25
C ASP A 265 -12.64 -9.09 -7.77
N SER A 266 -12.74 -8.83 -6.46
CA SER A 266 -13.73 -7.92 -5.90
C SER A 266 -13.34 -6.46 -6.14
N SER A 267 -14.23 -5.66 -6.74
CA SER A 267 -13.99 -4.21 -6.91
C SER A 267 -14.24 -3.41 -5.63
N ALA A 268 -15.12 -3.89 -4.76
CA ALA A 268 -15.38 -3.33 -3.44
C ALA A 268 -14.69 -4.17 -2.35
N ILE A 269 -14.02 -3.51 -1.41
CA ILE A 269 -13.36 -4.18 -0.30
C ILE A 269 -13.48 -3.35 0.98
N GLU A 270 -13.41 -4.05 2.11
CA GLU A 270 -13.18 -3.48 3.43
C GLU A 270 -11.86 -4.03 3.96
N VAL A 271 -11.03 -3.14 4.50
CA VAL A 271 -9.71 -3.47 5.02
C VAL A 271 -9.64 -3.03 6.47
N ARG A 272 -9.22 -3.94 7.35
CA ARG A 272 -9.04 -3.68 8.78
C ARG A 272 -7.64 -4.11 9.19
N GLN A 273 -6.92 -3.25 9.90
CA GLN A 273 -5.62 -3.59 10.46
C GLN A 273 -5.77 -4.58 11.62
N VAL A 274 -4.92 -5.60 11.61
CA VAL A 274 -4.80 -6.60 12.67
C VAL A 274 -3.41 -6.46 13.27
N LEU A 275 -3.37 -6.02 14.53
CA LEU A 275 -2.14 -5.75 15.25
C LEU A 275 -1.39 -7.05 15.58
N ILE A 276 -0.10 -7.09 15.23
CA ILE A 276 0.89 -8.07 15.66
C ILE A 276 0.37 -9.51 15.51
N LEU A 277 -0.18 -9.83 14.34
CA LEU A 277 -0.68 -11.18 14.07
C LEU A 277 0.48 -12.17 13.87
N MET A 278 1.59 -11.70 13.31
CA MET A 278 2.70 -12.54 12.88
C MET A 278 4.03 -12.10 13.50
N LYS A 279 4.96 -13.06 13.62
CA LYS A 279 6.37 -12.79 13.88
C LYS A 279 7.16 -13.17 12.65
N LEU A 280 7.91 -12.22 12.11
CA LEU A 280 8.79 -12.43 10.97
C LEU A 280 10.21 -12.67 11.45
N PHE A 281 10.89 -13.68 10.91
CA PHE A 281 12.31 -13.90 11.18
C PHE A 281 13.15 -12.85 10.44
N ALA A 282 13.46 -11.77 11.14
CA ALA A 282 14.24 -10.64 10.67
C ALA A 282 14.73 -9.86 11.88
N ARG A 283 15.86 -9.16 11.75
CA ARG A 283 16.36 -8.26 12.80
C ARG A 283 15.87 -6.82 12.66
N GLY A 284 15.48 -6.42 11.45
CA GLY A 284 15.31 -5.02 11.07
C GLY A 284 16.55 -4.51 10.32
N ILE A 285 16.38 -3.44 9.56
CA ILE A 285 17.48 -2.79 8.84
C ILE A 285 18.40 -2.12 9.87
N GLU A 286 19.66 -2.57 9.94
CA GLU A 286 20.69 -1.95 10.77
C GLU A 286 21.19 -0.65 10.10
N GLU A 287 21.60 0.34 10.89
CA GLU A 287 22.26 1.52 10.35
C GLU A 287 23.68 1.13 9.92
N ASN A 288 24.06 1.54 8.71
CA ASN A 288 25.45 1.35 8.29
C ASN A 288 26.34 2.26 9.13
N CYS A 289 27.45 1.73 9.64
CA CYS A 289 28.51 2.50 10.33
C CYS A 289 29.05 3.69 9.48
N LYS A 290 28.76 3.73 8.17
CA LYS A 290 29.08 4.86 7.28
C LYS A 290 28.13 6.06 7.43
N ASP A 291 26.87 5.84 7.80
CA ASP A 291 25.89 6.92 7.99
C ASP A 291 26.14 7.68 9.29
N GLU A 292 26.65 7.00 10.33
CA GLU A 292 27.13 7.67 11.56
C GLU A 292 28.32 8.60 11.29
N ALA A 293 29.24 8.24 10.39
CA ALA A 293 30.36 9.10 10.03
C ALA A 293 29.90 10.35 9.26
N ALA A 294 28.90 10.23 8.39
CA ALA A 294 28.33 11.35 7.65
C ALA A 294 27.49 12.29 8.55
N TYR A 295 26.75 11.74 9.52
CA TYR A 295 26.01 12.52 10.52
C TYR A 295 26.94 13.20 11.54
N SER A 296 28.03 12.54 11.91
CA SER A 296 29.07 13.11 12.77
C SER A 296 29.86 14.21 12.06
N GLN A 297 30.10 14.08 10.74
CA GLN A 297 30.76 15.12 9.96
C GLN A 297 29.85 16.33 9.69
N SER A 298 28.54 16.15 9.51
CA SER A 298 27.61 17.27 9.33
C SER A 298 27.28 18.01 10.64
N SER A 299 27.50 17.38 11.79
CA SER A 299 27.29 17.98 13.12
C SER A 299 28.54 18.72 13.66
N ILE A 300 29.67 18.70 12.95
CA ILE A 300 30.94 19.34 13.34
C ILE A 300 31.22 20.66 12.57
N GLU A 301 30.32 21.13 11.71
CA GLU A 301 30.36 22.54 11.27
C GLU A 301 29.39 23.42 12.06
N PRO A 302 29.84 23.96 13.21
CA PRO A 302 29.46 25.29 13.62
C PRO A 302 30.70 26.20 13.73
N LEU A 303 30.57 27.37 13.11
CA LEU A 303 31.36 28.61 13.33
C LEU A 303 32.80 28.62 12.78
N LEU A 304 32.91 29.07 11.53
CA LEU A 304 33.89 30.09 11.10
C LEU A 304 33.24 31.02 10.07
#